data_AF-A0A6B3IGL5-F1
#
_entry.id   AF-A0A6B3IGL5-F1
#
_cell.length_a   1.000
_cell.length_b   1.000
_cell.length_c   1.000
_cell.angle_alpha   90.00
_cell.angle_beta   90.00
_cell.angle_gamma   90.00
#
_symmetry.space_group_name_H-M   'P 1'
#
loop_
_entity.id
_entity.type
_entity.pdbx_description
1 polymer ?
#
loop_
_entity_poly.entity_id
_entity_poly.type
_entity_poly.pdbx_seq_one_letter_code
_entity_poly.pdbx_strand_id
1 'polypeptide(L)'
;HFAREVLRQHGWTVQELWWQIPDDFAQLPVDERTAWVEWQVGRAVSAEAGACRLVVGKSLGSLASGIAADRGIAAAWLTPLLTFDHVVRALRRAQPSTLLVGGTADKLWDA
;
A
#
# COMPACT_ATOMS: atom_id res chain seq x y z
N HIS A 1 -13.25 -1.68 3.33
CA HIS A 1 -14.49 -2.45 3.58
C HIS A 1 -14.26 -3.96 3.74
N PHE A 2 -14.02 -4.78 2.70
CA PHE A 2 -13.87 -6.25 2.86
C PHE A 2 -12.60 -6.67 3.63
N ALA A 3 -11.43 -6.10 3.29
CA ALA A 3 -10.18 -6.41 4.00
C ALA A 3 -10.27 -6.07 5.50
N ARG A 4 -10.88 -4.93 5.83
CA ARG A 4 -11.16 -4.54 7.22
C ARG A 4 -12.00 -5.60 7.93
N GLU A 5 -13.08 -6.04 7.31
CA GLU A 5 -14.00 -6.99 7.95
C GLU A 5 -13.31 -8.33 8.24
N VAL A 6 -12.56 -8.86 7.27
CA VAL A 6 -11.76 -10.07 7.46
C VAL A 6 -10.76 -9.88 8.60
N LEU A 7 -9.99 -8.80 8.61
CA LEU A 7 -9.01 -8.53 9.66
C LEU A 7 -9.66 -8.43 11.06
N ARG A 8 -10.81 -7.75 11.17
CA ARG A 8 -11.55 -7.64 12.44
C ARG A 8 -12.08 -9.00 12.91
N GLN A 9 -12.57 -9.84 12.02
CA GLN A 9 -13.00 -11.22 12.34
C GLN A 9 -11.85 -12.07 12.88
N HIS A 10 -10.61 -11.77 12.47
CA HIS A 10 -9.39 -12.39 12.98
C HIS A 10 -8.74 -11.64 14.14
N GLY A 11 -9.47 -10.75 14.83
CA GLY A 11 -9.02 -10.11 16.08
C GLY A 11 -8.12 -8.89 15.92
N TRP A 12 -7.96 -8.36 14.70
CA TRP A 12 -7.17 -7.16 14.47
C TRP A 12 -7.95 -5.87 14.75
N THR A 13 -7.28 -4.88 15.32
CA THR A 13 -7.71 -3.48 15.19
C THR A 13 -7.37 -2.98 13.79
N VAL A 14 -8.25 -2.16 13.22
CA VAL A 14 -8.09 -1.67 11.84
C VAL A 14 -8.35 -0.18 11.79
N GLN A 15 -7.34 0.57 11.34
CA GLN A 15 -7.45 1.95 10.90
C GLN A 15 -7.62 1.96 9.38
N GLU A 16 -8.76 2.44 8.88
CA GLU A 16 -8.93 2.67 7.44
C GLU A 16 -8.46 4.09 7.09
N LEU A 17 -7.74 4.20 5.97
CA LEU A 17 -7.37 5.50 5.42
C LEU A 17 -8.32 5.84 4.27
N TRP A 18 -9.03 6.95 4.47
CA TRP A 18 -9.89 7.56 3.48
C TRP A 18 -9.25 8.86 3.03
N TRP A 19 -8.95 8.97 1.75
CA TRP A 19 -8.27 10.12 1.21
C TRP A 19 -9.22 11.00 0.40
N GLN A 20 -9.03 12.31 0.51
CA GLN A 20 -9.53 13.26 -0.48
C GLN A 20 -8.42 13.41 -1.51
N ILE A 21 -8.53 12.69 -2.62
CA ILE A 21 -7.52 12.71 -3.69
C ILE A 21 -7.63 14.06 -4.40
N PRO A 22 -6.52 14.82 -4.56
CA PRO A 22 -6.53 16.08 -5.31
C PRO A 22 -7.04 15.89 -6.76
N ASP A 23 -7.75 16.88 -7.30
CA ASP A 23 -8.33 16.78 -8.65
C ASP A 23 -7.24 16.65 -9.74
N ASP A 24 -6.08 17.26 -9.54
CA ASP A 24 -4.92 17.22 -10.42
C ASP A 24 -4.02 15.99 -10.19
N PHE A 25 -4.36 15.12 -9.22
CA PHE A 25 -3.49 14.02 -8.79
C PHE A 25 -3.05 13.12 -9.96
N ALA A 26 -3.96 12.83 -10.90
CA ALA A 26 -3.65 11.99 -12.06
C ALA A 26 -2.65 12.63 -13.05
N GLN A 27 -2.49 13.96 -13.00
CA GLN A 27 -1.58 14.74 -13.86
C GLN A 27 -0.20 14.90 -13.23
N LEU A 28 -0.10 14.69 -11.91
CA LEU A 28 1.17 14.76 -11.20
C LEU A 28 2.14 13.68 -11.71
N PRO A 29 3.45 13.98 -11.74
CA PRO A 29 4.50 12.98 -11.94
C PRO A 29 4.34 11.78 -10.99
N VAL A 30 4.78 10.61 -11.44
CA VAL A 30 4.69 9.36 -10.64
C VAL A 30 5.34 9.52 -9.26
N ASP A 31 6.49 10.19 -9.19
CA ASP A 31 7.23 10.39 -7.94
C ASP A 31 6.45 11.29 -6.96
N GLU A 32 5.76 12.31 -7.45
CA GLU A 32 4.93 13.19 -6.63
C GLU A 32 3.68 12.47 -6.12
N ARG A 33 3.01 11.69 -6.98
CA ARG A 33 1.90 10.82 -6.55
C ARG A 33 2.35 9.84 -5.48
N THR A 34 3.53 9.25 -5.67
CA THR A 34 4.13 8.31 -4.73
C THR A 34 4.40 8.98 -3.40
N ALA A 35 5.09 10.12 -3.40
CA ALA A 35 5.39 10.89 -2.20
C ALA A 35 4.12 11.29 -1.45
N TRP A 36 3.06 11.67 -2.16
CA TRP A 36 1.77 11.98 -1.54
C TRP A 36 1.16 10.75 -0.85
N VAL A 37 1.09 9.59 -1.51
CA VAL A 37 0.54 8.36 -0.89
C VAL A 37 1.40 7.91 0.29
N GLU A 38 2.72 7.93 0.14
CA GLU A 38 3.67 7.58 1.21
C GLU A 38 3.55 8.52 2.41
N TRP A 39 3.30 9.81 2.19
CA TRP A 39 3.06 10.75 3.28
C TRP A 39 1.78 10.42 4.06
N GLN A 40 0.67 10.14 3.37
CA GLN A 40 -0.59 9.78 4.02
C GLN A 40 -0.43 8.49 4.87
N VAL A 41 0.14 7.45 4.27
CA VAL A 41 0.32 6.15 4.94
C VAL A 41 1.38 6.24 6.04
N GLY A 42 2.51 6.88 5.76
CA GLY A 42 3.60 7.06 6.70
C GLY A 42 3.17 7.81 7.97
N ARG A 43 2.31 8.84 7.83
CA ARG A 43 1.72 9.53 8.98
C ARG A 43 0.83 8.64 9.83
N ALA A 44 -0.04 7.84 9.19
CA ALA A 44 -0.91 6.91 9.90
C ALA A 44 -0.11 5.85 10.66
N VAL A 45 0.84 5.20 9.98
CA VAL A 45 1.74 4.21 10.60
C VAL A 45 2.53 4.81 11.76
N SER A 46 3.01 6.05 11.63
CA SER A 46 3.73 6.73 12.73
C SER A 46 2.82 7.05 13.91
N ALA A 47 1.54 7.39 13.68
CA ALA A 47 0.58 7.67 14.73
C ALA A 47 0.28 6.45 15.62
N GLU A 48 0.42 5.24 15.05
CA GLU A 48 0.30 3.98 15.81
C GLU A 48 1.50 3.69 16.72
N ALA A 49 2.52 4.55 16.78
CA ALA A 49 3.67 4.43 17.70
C ALA A 49 4.36 3.04 17.67
N GLY A 50 4.47 2.43 16.50
CA GLY A 50 5.07 1.10 16.31
C GLY A 50 4.09 -0.07 16.58
N ALA A 51 2.82 0.19 16.88
CA ALA A 51 1.81 -0.84 17.00
C ALA A 51 1.37 -1.43 15.64
N CYS A 52 1.51 -0.68 14.54
CA CYS A 52 1.15 -1.14 13.21
C CYS A 52 1.98 -2.37 12.77
N ARG A 53 1.33 -3.51 12.57
CA ARG A 53 1.99 -4.78 12.15
C ARG A 53 1.68 -5.22 10.73
N LEU A 54 0.66 -4.62 10.10
CA LEU A 54 0.22 -4.99 8.76
C LEU A 54 -0.28 -3.75 8.01
N VAL A 55 0.21 -3.58 6.78
CA VAL A 55 -0.35 -2.64 5.81
C VAL A 55 -1.10 -3.41 4.73
N VAL A 56 -2.35 -3.03 4.47
CA VAL A 56 -3.12 -3.57 3.34
C VAL A 56 -3.41 -2.45 2.36
N GLY A 57 -2.83 -2.54 1.16
CA GLY A 57 -3.03 -1.54 0.09
C GLY A 57 -3.72 -2.14 -1.12
N LYS A 58 -4.53 -1.33 -1.83
CA LYS A 58 -5.19 -1.73 -3.07
C LYS A 58 -4.87 -0.75 -4.20
N SER A 59 -4.47 -1.24 -5.37
CA SER A 59 -4.19 -0.42 -6.56
C SER A 59 -3.33 0.79 -6.20
N LEU A 60 -3.85 2.02 -6.25
CA LEU A 60 -3.15 3.24 -5.83
C LEU A 60 -2.42 3.13 -4.48
N GLY A 61 -2.99 2.39 -3.51
CA GLY A 61 -2.35 2.18 -2.22
C GLY A 61 -1.01 1.45 -2.28
N SER A 62 -0.70 0.72 -3.36
CA SER A 62 0.60 0.07 -3.53
C SER A 62 1.76 1.04 -3.71
N LEU A 63 1.49 2.33 -4.00
CA LEU A 63 2.52 3.37 -4.00
C LEU A 63 3.16 3.54 -2.60
N ALA A 64 2.46 3.18 -1.52
CA ALA A 64 3.04 3.14 -0.17
C ALA A 64 3.86 1.88 0.15
N SER A 65 4.19 1.05 -0.83
CA SER A 65 5.01 -0.15 -0.60
C SER A 65 6.39 0.17 -0.05
N GLY A 66 6.96 1.35 -0.36
CA GLY A 66 8.18 1.86 0.26
C GLY A 66 8.07 1.97 1.78
N ILE A 67 6.97 2.49 2.30
CA ILE A 67 6.74 2.62 3.76
C ILE A 67 6.79 1.28 4.47
N ALA A 68 6.14 0.25 3.91
CA ALA A 68 6.14 -1.08 4.52
C ALA A 68 7.53 -1.72 4.47
N ALA A 69 8.21 -1.62 3.31
CA ALA A 69 9.56 -2.17 3.11
C ALA A 69 10.57 -1.51 4.04
N ASP A 70 10.60 -0.18 4.09
CA ASP A 70 11.60 0.59 4.82
C ASP A 70 11.40 0.49 6.35
N ARG A 71 10.17 0.24 6.81
CA ARG A 71 9.84 0.06 8.24
C ARG A 71 9.76 -1.41 8.67
N GLY A 72 9.98 -2.36 7.76
CA GLY A 72 9.90 -3.79 8.05
C GLY A 72 8.51 -4.26 8.49
N ILE A 73 7.45 -3.64 7.99
CA ILE A 73 6.06 -3.98 8.32
C ILE A 73 5.55 -5.00 7.29
N ALA A 74 4.87 -6.06 7.77
CA ALA A 74 4.24 -7.02 6.88
C ALA A 74 3.18 -6.33 6.00
N ALA A 75 2.98 -6.83 4.77
CA ALA A 75 2.06 -6.18 3.85
C ALA A 75 1.27 -7.15 2.97
N ALA A 76 0.04 -6.75 2.65
CA ALA A 76 -0.78 -7.39 1.62
C ALA A 76 -1.17 -6.36 0.56
N TRP A 77 -0.80 -6.60 -0.68
CA TRP A 77 -1.06 -5.69 -1.80
C TRP A 77 -2.05 -6.33 -2.75
N LEU A 78 -3.24 -5.72 -2.84
CA LEU A 78 -4.34 -6.15 -3.68
C LEU A 78 -4.31 -5.37 -5.00
N THR A 79 -4.22 -6.07 -6.12
CA THR A 79 -4.03 -5.52 -7.48
C THR A 79 -2.96 -4.42 -7.49
N PRO A 80 -1.71 -4.70 -7.05
CA PRO A 80 -0.65 -3.70 -6.99
C PRO A 80 -0.30 -3.17 -8.38
N LEU A 81 0.11 -1.91 -8.46
CA LEU A 81 0.56 -1.26 -9.70
C LEU A 81 1.97 -1.74 -10.08
N LEU A 82 2.12 -2.99 -10.57
CA LEU A 82 3.43 -3.59 -10.84
C LEU A 82 4.14 -2.99 -12.06
N THR A 83 3.46 -2.18 -12.86
CA THR A 83 4.05 -1.39 -13.95
C THR A 83 4.80 -0.15 -13.47
N PHE A 84 4.80 0.12 -12.16
CA PHE A 84 5.49 1.25 -11.55
C PHE A 84 6.78 0.77 -10.90
N ASP A 85 7.94 1.20 -11.45
CA ASP A 85 9.26 0.77 -10.99
C ASP A 85 9.51 1.01 -9.49
N HIS A 86 8.95 2.07 -8.91
CA HIS A 86 8.99 2.31 -7.46
C HIS A 86 8.39 1.15 -6.68
N VAL A 87 7.18 0.71 -7.07
CA VAL A 87 6.46 -0.38 -6.40
C VAL A 87 7.26 -1.66 -6.51
N VAL A 88 7.74 -2.02 -7.70
CA VAL A 88 8.55 -3.23 -7.90
C VAL A 88 9.84 -3.20 -7.06
N ARG A 89 10.54 -2.06 -7.04
CA ARG A 89 11.76 -1.90 -6.23
C ARG A 89 11.47 -2.01 -4.74
N ALA A 90 10.39 -1.42 -4.24
CA ALA A 90 10.00 -1.53 -2.84
C ALA A 90 9.61 -2.97 -2.47
N LEU A 91 8.83 -3.65 -3.31
CA LEU A 91 8.44 -5.05 -3.10
C LEU A 91 9.64 -6.00 -3.11
N ARG A 92 10.66 -5.75 -3.94
CA ARG A 92 11.93 -6.53 -3.92
C ARG A 92 12.74 -6.34 -2.63
N ARG A 93 12.62 -5.18 -1.96
CA ARG A 93 13.27 -4.93 -0.67
C ARG A 93 12.44 -5.42 0.52
N ALA A 94 11.14 -5.62 0.33
CA ALA A 94 10.23 -6.00 1.40
C ALA A 94 10.60 -7.37 2.00
N GLN A 95 10.39 -7.52 3.30
CA GLN A 95 10.67 -8.76 4.03
C GLN A 95 9.71 -9.90 3.61
N PRO A 96 10.03 -11.17 3.95
CA PRO A 96 9.29 -12.36 3.48
C PRO A 96 7.78 -12.36 3.79
N SER A 97 7.31 -11.55 4.72
CA SER A 97 5.90 -11.40 5.10
C SER A 97 5.14 -10.43 4.18
N THR A 98 5.28 -10.60 2.86
CA THR A 98 4.59 -9.78 1.84
C THR A 98 3.75 -10.66 0.92
N LEU A 99 2.45 -10.37 0.85
CA LEU A 99 1.49 -11.04 -0.04
C LEU A 99 1.11 -10.11 -1.21
N LEU A 100 1.19 -10.63 -2.43
CA LEU A 100 0.67 -9.97 -3.63
C LEU A 100 -0.54 -10.75 -4.13
N VAL A 101 -1.66 -10.07 -4.34
CA VAL A 101 -2.88 -10.65 -4.91
C VAL A 101 -3.22 -9.87 -6.16
N GLY A 102 -3.26 -10.51 -7.31
CA GLY A 102 -3.68 -9.88 -8.56
C GLY A 102 -4.33 -10.88 -9.49
N GLY A 103 -5.01 -10.37 -10.50
CA GLY A 103 -5.62 -11.19 -11.55
C GLY A 103 -4.80 -11.08 -12.83
N THR A 104 -4.61 -12.19 -13.54
CA THR A 104 -3.88 -12.24 -14.82
C THR A 104 -4.60 -11.54 -15.98
N ALA A 105 -5.80 -11.01 -15.76
CA ALA A 105 -6.52 -10.16 -16.72
C ALA A 105 -6.31 -8.66 -16.45
N ASP A 106 -5.69 -8.31 -15.31
CA ASP A 106 -5.36 -6.92 -14.98
C ASP A 106 -4.05 -6.53 -15.68
N LYS A 107 -4.13 -5.58 -16.61
CA LYS A 107 -2.96 -5.10 -17.36
C LYS A 107 -1.91 -4.43 -16.47
N LEU A 108 -2.25 -4.12 -15.21
CA LEU A 108 -1.31 -3.54 -14.25
C LEU A 108 -0.57 -4.62 -13.43
N TRP A 109 -0.93 -5.90 -13.61
CA TRP A 109 -0.31 -7.05 -12.95
C TRP A 109 0.94 -7.55 -13.68
N ASP A 110 0.84 -7.74 -15.00
CA ASP A 110 1.90 -8.23 -15.87
C ASP A 110 1.93 -7.44 -17.18
N ALA A 111 2.54 -6.25 -17.14
CA ALA A 111 2.88 -5.51 -18.36
C ALA A 111 4.34 -5.71 -18.75
#